data_AF-A0A5N5J714-F1
#
_entry.id   AF-A0A5N5J714-F1
#
_cell.length_a   1.000
_cell.length_b   1.000
_cell.length_c   1.000
_cell.angle_alpha   90.00
_cell.angle_beta   90.00
_cell.angle_gamma   90.00
#
_symmetry.space_group_name_H-M   'P 1'
#
loop_
_entity.id
_entity.type
_entity.pdbx_description
1 polymer ?
#
loop_
_entity_poly.entity_id
_entity_poly.type
_entity_poly.pdbx_seq_one_letter_code
_entity_poly.pdbx_strand_id
1 'polypeptide(L)'
;MAGLSPQISNLIIILGMMQVSKRIPFDDPNVLNLCRAGYVLSNLIIVGITLYIKFVVDKKKDMTTLKYVEPAAMGSSEEPKLVTTTVHAYDLAQLKTMLRSQMMGVAMMGVMHFYFKYTNPLLIQSIIPLKGAFESNMTKIHLFGQPAVGDLKRPFKAAAGFMSGLSGAAASDKAAVTAAETAGRGGVKEE
;
A
#
# COMPACT_ATOMS: atom_id res chain seq x y z
N MET A 1 10.42 4.82 -22.74
CA MET A 1 11.22 5.32 -21.60
C MET A 1 11.15 4.29 -20.49
N ALA A 2 12.16 3.44 -20.34
CA ALA A 2 12.17 2.44 -19.27
C ALA A 2 12.36 3.16 -17.92
N GLY A 3 11.25 3.48 -17.26
CA GLY A 3 11.29 4.04 -15.91
C GLY A 3 11.88 3.03 -14.93
N LEU A 4 12.65 3.51 -13.95
CA LEU A 4 13.18 2.69 -12.87
C LEU A 4 12.03 1.92 -12.20
N SER A 5 12.22 0.63 -11.92
CA SER A 5 11.20 -0.14 -11.22
C SER A 5 10.94 0.48 -9.83
N PRO A 6 9.70 0.39 -9.29
CA PRO A 6 9.39 0.90 -7.96
C PRO A 6 10.35 0.39 -6.87
N GLN A 7 10.82 -0.86 -7.01
CA GLN A 7 11.79 -1.47 -6.13
C GLN A 7 13.16 -0.77 -6.20
N ILE A 8 13.66 -0.48 -7.40
CA ILE A 8 14.92 0.23 -7.61
C ILE A 8 14.82 1.68 -7.10
N SER A 9 13.70 2.36 -7.39
CA SER A 9 13.46 3.71 -6.88
C SER A 9 13.45 3.77 -5.35
N ASN A 10 12.76 2.83 -4.70
CA ASN A 10 12.74 2.74 -3.24
C ASN A 10 14.11 2.41 -2.66
N LEU A 11 14.89 1.53 -3.30
CA LEU A 11 16.25 1.22 -2.88
C LEU A 11 17.18 2.45 -2.96
N ILE A 12 17.11 3.20 -4.05
CA ILE A 12 17.88 4.45 -4.22
C ILE A 12 17.52 5.46 -3.12
N ILE A 13 16.22 5.62 -2.82
CA ILE A 13 15.76 6.51 -1.76
C ILE A 13 16.33 6.06 -0.40
N ILE A 14 16.28 4.77 -0.09
CA ILE A 14 16.80 4.25 1.18
C ILE A 14 18.30 4.49 1.28
N LEU A 15 19.06 4.14 0.25
CA LEU A 15 20.52 4.32 0.25
C LEU A 15 20.92 5.80 0.35
N GLY A 16 20.22 6.68 -0.37
CA GLY A 16 20.41 8.13 -0.26
C GLY A 16 20.07 8.64 1.14
N MET A 17 18.91 8.25 1.68
CA MET A 17 18.47 8.66 3.01
C MET A 17 19.35 8.10 4.12
N MET A 18 19.92 6.91 3.99
CA MET A 18 20.89 6.39 4.95
C MET A 18 22.15 7.27 5.05
N GLN A 19 22.61 7.83 3.93
CA GLN A 19 23.74 8.77 3.95
C GLN A 19 23.36 10.11 4.57
N VAL A 20 22.16 10.62 4.26
CA VAL A 20 21.63 11.86 4.85
C VAL A 20 21.43 11.70 6.35
N SER A 21 20.83 10.60 6.81
CA SER A 21 20.60 10.32 8.24
C SER A 21 21.90 10.28 9.04
N LYS A 22 23.01 9.78 8.47
CA LYS A 22 24.33 9.81 9.15
C LYS A 22 24.88 11.22 9.37
N ARG A 23 24.40 12.21 8.60
CA ARG A 23 24.84 13.61 8.66
C ARG A 23 23.90 14.50 9.49
N ILE A 24 22.76 13.97 9.92
CA ILE A 24 21.77 14.72 10.69
C ILE A 24 22.06 14.55 12.19
N PRO A 25 22.23 15.64 12.95
CA PRO A 25 22.48 15.57 14.38
C PRO A 25 21.16 15.32 15.12
N PHE A 26 20.77 14.05 15.24
CA PHE A 26 19.55 13.66 15.98
C PHE A 26 19.63 13.90 17.49
N ASP A 27 20.82 14.19 18.00
CA ASP A 27 21.05 14.56 19.40
C ASP A 27 20.59 15.99 19.71
N ASP A 28 20.48 16.86 18.69
CA ASP A 28 19.90 18.19 18.85
C ASP A 28 18.37 18.07 19.02
N PRO A 29 17.80 18.51 20.16
CA PRO A 29 16.36 18.45 20.41
C PRO A 29 15.52 19.15 19.34
N ASN A 30 16.02 20.22 18.72
CA ASN A 30 15.30 20.95 17.68
C ASN A 30 15.19 20.13 16.39
N VAL A 31 16.31 19.53 15.96
CA VAL A 31 16.37 18.67 14.77
C VAL A 31 15.50 17.43 14.97
N LEU A 32 15.58 16.83 16.16
CA LEU A 32 14.76 15.69 16.52
C LEU A 32 13.26 16.01 16.49
N ASN A 33 12.86 17.15 17.05
CA ASN A 33 11.47 17.58 17.03
C ASN A 33 10.99 17.93 15.61
N LEU A 34 11.85 18.52 14.77
CA LEU A 34 11.54 18.75 13.37
C LEU A 34 11.30 17.44 12.61
N CYS A 35 12.13 16.41 12.84
CA CYS A 35 11.95 15.09 12.25
C CYS A 35 10.63 14.43 12.69
N ARG A 36 10.29 14.54 13.99
CA ARG A 36 9.01 14.06 14.53
C ARG A 36 7.83 14.80 13.89
N ALA A 37 7.90 16.12 13.79
CA ALA A 37 6.88 16.93 13.14
C ALA A 37 6.69 16.54 11.67
N GLY A 38 7.80 16.33 10.93
CA GLY A 38 7.76 15.85 9.55
C GLY A 38 7.11 14.47 9.41
N TYR A 39 7.40 13.55 10.34
CA TYR A 39 6.73 12.25 10.37
C TYR A 39 5.24 12.37 10.68
N VAL A 40 4.84 13.17 11.67
CA VAL A 40 3.41 13.38 11.98
C VAL A 40 2.70 14.01 10.77
N LEU A 41 3.29 15.04 10.17
CA LEU A 41 2.73 15.70 9.00
C LEU A 41 2.54 14.73 7.82
N SER A 42 3.53 13.87 7.53
CA SER A 42 3.39 12.91 6.44
C SER A 42 2.26 11.91 6.68
N ASN A 43 2.11 11.43 7.93
CA ASN A 43 1.01 10.55 8.32
C ASN A 43 -0.35 11.24 8.18
N LEU A 44 -0.46 12.51 8.58
CA LEU A 44 -1.69 13.28 8.41
C LEU A 44 -2.03 13.47 6.92
N ILE A 45 -1.04 13.68 6.05
CA ILE A 45 -1.27 13.76 4.60
C ILE A 45 -1.77 12.42 4.05
N ILE A 46 -1.16 11.29 4.44
CA ILE A 46 -1.58 9.95 4.01
C ILE A 46 -3.03 9.67 4.42
N VAL A 47 -3.37 9.97 5.67
CA VAL A 47 -4.74 9.82 6.19
C VAL A 47 -5.69 10.75 5.45
N GLY A 48 -5.31 12.01 5.22
CA GLY A 48 -6.10 12.98 4.48
C GLY A 48 -6.41 12.53 3.06
N ILE A 49 -5.42 12.02 2.32
CA ILE A 49 -5.60 11.43 1.00
C ILE A 49 -6.58 10.25 1.07
N THR A 50 -6.38 9.34 2.03
CA THR A 50 -7.21 8.14 2.16
C THR A 50 -8.67 8.47 2.47
N LEU A 51 -8.91 9.44 3.36
CA LEU A 51 -10.26 9.92 3.70
C LEU A 51 -10.91 10.65 2.53
N TYR A 52 -10.16 11.47 1.79
CA TYR A 52 -10.65 12.12 0.57
C TYR A 52 -11.07 11.09 -0.48
N ILE A 53 -10.24 10.08 -0.75
CA ILE A 53 -10.57 9.01 -1.70
C ILE A 53 -11.81 8.25 -1.24
N LYS A 54 -11.93 7.93 0.06
CA LYS A 54 -13.14 7.32 0.63
C LYS A 54 -14.38 8.15 0.31
N PHE A 55 -14.32 9.46 0.53
CA PHE A 55 -15.42 10.37 0.21
C PHE A 55 -15.78 10.35 -1.28
N VAL A 56 -14.79 10.36 -2.18
CA VAL A 56 -15.01 10.28 -3.64
C VAL A 56 -15.63 8.94 -4.04
N VAL A 57 -15.15 7.83 -3.50
CA VAL A 57 -15.68 6.48 -3.72
C VAL A 57 -17.13 6.38 -3.26
N ASP A 58 -17.43 6.82 -2.04
CA ASP A 58 -18.77 6.81 -1.46
C ASP A 58 -19.74 7.71 -2.25
N LYS A 59 -19.26 8.86 -2.74
CA LYS A 59 -20.07 9.76 -3.60
C LYS A 59 -20.35 9.14 -4.96
N LYS A 60 -19.38 8.45 -5.57
CA LYS A 60 -19.56 7.81 -6.89
C LYS A 60 -20.46 6.57 -6.81
N LYS A 61 -20.36 5.80 -5.72
CA LYS A 61 -21.15 4.60 -5.45
C LYS A 61 -21.26 3.67 -6.67
N ASP A 62 -20.11 3.28 -7.20
CA ASP A 62 -19.99 2.47 -8.42
C ASP A 62 -20.35 0.99 -8.13
N MET A 63 -21.58 0.61 -8.46
CA MET A 63 -22.13 -0.74 -8.19
C MET A 63 -21.84 -1.75 -9.31
N THR A 64 -20.92 -1.45 -10.23
CA THR A 64 -20.56 -2.39 -11.29
C THR A 64 -19.96 -3.67 -10.70
N THR A 65 -20.46 -4.82 -11.17
CA THR A 65 -20.04 -6.13 -10.68
C THR A 65 -18.59 -6.42 -11.06
N LEU A 66 -17.79 -6.79 -10.07
CA LEU A 66 -16.40 -7.20 -10.20
C LEU A 66 -16.26 -8.65 -9.76
N LYS A 67 -15.70 -9.50 -10.62
CA LYS A 67 -15.36 -10.88 -10.29
C LYS A 67 -13.85 -11.05 -10.38
N TYR A 68 -13.25 -11.59 -9.33
CA TYR A 68 -11.82 -11.91 -9.32
C TYR A 68 -11.54 -13.07 -8.38
N VAL A 69 -10.36 -13.67 -8.54
CA VAL A 69 -9.87 -14.70 -7.64
C VAL A 69 -8.91 -14.05 -6.66
N GLU A 70 -9.18 -14.17 -5.37
CA GLU A 70 -8.21 -13.80 -4.35
C GLU A 70 -7.17 -14.92 -4.24
N PRO A 71 -5.88 -14.62 -4.45
CA PRO A 71 -4.83 -15.60 -4.20
C PRO A 71 -4.80 -15.93 -2.71
N ALA A 72 -4.51 -17.20 -2.41
CA ALA A 72 -4.39 -17.68 -1.04
C ALA A 72 -3.41 -16.81 -0.23
N ALA A 73 -3.72 -16.58 1.04
CA ALA A 73 -2.79 -15.90 1.93
C ALA A 73 -1.44 -16.62 1.93
N MET A 74 -0.34 -15.87 1.86
CA MET A 74 1.00 -16.44 1.78
C MET A 74 1.27 -17.34 3.01
N GLY A 75 1.47 -18.65 2.77
CA GLY A 75 1.63 -19.66 3.83
C GLY A 75 0.35 -20.40 4.24
N SER A 76 -0.79 -20.12 3.60
CA SER A 76 -2.05 -20.84 3.76
C SER A 76 -2.18 -21.98 2.75
N SER A 77 -2.78 -23.10 3.14
CA SER A 77 -3.21 -24.18 2.24
C SER A 77 -4.61 -23.96 1.67
N GLU A 78 -5.20 -22.78 1.90
CA GLU A 78 -6.53 -22.43 1.38
C GLU A 78 -6.51 -22.27 -0.14
N GLU A 79 -7.54 -22.78 -0.79
CA GLU A 79 -7.70 -22.64 -2.23
C GLU A 79 -8.06 -21.20 -2.61
N PRO A 80 -7.68 -20.72 -3.82
CA PRO A 80 -8.02 -19.39 -4.30
C PRO A 80 -9.54 -19.15 -4.29
N LYS A 81 -10.02 -18.10 -3.60
CA LYS A 81 -11.46 -17.83 -3.44
C LYS A 81 -11.96 -16.97 -4.60
N LEU A 82 -12.99 -17.45 -5.31
CA LEU A 82 -13.75 -16.64 -6.27
C LEU A 82 -14.58 -15.59 -5.52
N VAL A 83 -14.20 -14.33 -5.64
CA VAL A 83 -14.89 -13.19 -5.04
C VAL A 83 -15.73 -12.51 -6.11
N THR A 84 -17.04 -12.42 -5.87
CA THR A 84 -17.94 -11.55 -6.61
C THR A 84 -18.31 -10.38 -5.72
N THR A 85 -17.97 -9.17 -6.15
CA THR A 85 -18.19 -7.93 -5.40
C THR A 85 -18.61 -6.80 -6.33
N THR A 86 -18.70 -5.58 -5.82
CA THR A 86 -18.85 -4.36 -6.63
C THR A 86 -17.55 -3.55 -6.64
N VAL A 87 -17.38 -2.68 -7.62
CA VAL A 87 -16.25 -1.73 -7.66
C VAL A 87 -16.21 -0.87 -6.39
N HIS A 88 -17.36 -0.39 -5.91
CA HIS A 88 -17.46 0.37 -4.66
C HIS A 88 -16.96 -0.43 -3.45
N ALA A 89 -17.45 -1.66 -3.26
CA ALA A 89 -17.05 -2.51 -2.14
C ALA A 89 -15.56 -2.91 -2.21
N TYR A 90 -15.05 -3.19 -3.41
CA TYR A 90 -13.62 -3.46 -3.62
C TYR A 90 -12.75 -2.27 -3.22
N ASP A 91 -13.09 -1.06 -3.69
CA ASP A 91 -12.35 0.16 -3.37
C ASP A 91 -12.35 0.47 -1.87
N LEU A 92 -13.49 0.30 -1.20
CA LEU A 92 -13.57 0.44 0.26
C LEU A 92 -12.69 -0.59 0.99
N ALA A 93 -12.64 -1.83 0.51
CA ALA A 93 -11.77 -2.85 1.08
C ALA A 93 -10.28 -2.48 0.90
N GLN A 94 -9.89 -1.95 -0.26
CA GLN A 94 -8.52 -1.46 -0.49
C GLN A 94 -8.16 -0.31 0.47
N LEU A 95 -9.05 0.67 0.66
CA LEU A 95 -8.84 1.77 1.61
C LEU A 95 -8.73 1.28 3.05
N LYS A 96 -9.53 0.28 3.45
CA LYS A 96 -9.45 -0.33 4.77
C LYS A 96 -8.10 -1.02 4.99
N THR A 97 -7.59 -1.73 3.98
CA THR A 97 -6.25 -2.35 4.02
C THR A 97 -5.15 -1.29 4.14
N MET A 98 -5.24 -0.20 3.37
CA MET A 98 -4.29 0.92 3.46
C MET A 98 -4.29 1.55 4.87
N LEU A 99 -5.47 1.85 5.42
CA LEU A 99 -5.60 2.42 6.78
C LEU A 99 -5.06 1.47 7.85
N ARG A 100 -5.37 0.18 7.77
CA ARG A 100 -4.88 -0.82 8.72
C ARG A 100 -3.35 -0.92 8.68
N SER A 101 -2.78 -0.96 7.48
CA SER A 101 -1.32 -0.98 7.28
C SER A 101 -0.67 0.28 7.85
N GLN A 102 -1.27 1.45 7.60
CA GLN A 102 -0.79 2.72 8.13
C GLN A 102 -0.80 2.73 9.66
N MET A 103 -1.92 2.36 10.29
CA MET A 103 -2.03 2.30 11.76
C MET A 103 -1.01 1.35 12.38
N MET A 104 -0.80 0.17 11.78
CA MET A 104 0.22 -0.77 12.23
C MET A 104 1.63 -0.15 12.11
N GLY A 105 1.92 0.54 11.01
CA GLY A 105 3.18 1.25 10.80
C GLY A 105 3.43 2.35 11.83
N VAL A 106 2.40 3.15 12.16
CA VAL A 106 2.48 4.19 13.20
C VAL A 106 2.67 3.59 14.58
N ALA A 107 1.94 2.53 14.91
CA ALA A 107 2.08 1.84 16.20
C ALA A 107 3.49 1.27 16.36
N MET A 108 3.99 0.55 15.35
CA MET A 108 5.35 0.00 15.35
C MET A 108 6.41 1.10 15.44
N MET A 109 6.24 2.21 14.71
CA MET A 109 7.13 3.37 14.80
C MET A 109 7.10 4.00 16.18
N GLY A 110 5.91 4.12 16.79
CA GLY A 110 5.75 4.63 18.15
C GLY A 110 6.56 3.83 19.16
N VAL A 111 6.48 2.49 19.09
CA VAL A 111 7.30 1.61 19.94
C VAL A 111 8.78 1.80 19.66
N MET A 112 9.22 1.72 18.40
CA MET A 112 10.64 1.87 18.05
C MET A 112 11.23 3.22 18.48
N HIS A 113 10.49 4.30 18.28
CA HIS A 113 10.98 5.64 18.56
C HIS A 113 10.92 6.01 20.04
N PHE A 114 9.81 5.71 20.73
CA PHE A 114 9.64 6.11 22.13
C PHE A 114 10.25 5.11 23.11
N TYR A 115 10.12 3.81 22.86
CA TYR A 115 10.64 2.75 23.73
C TYR A 115 12.11 2.44 23.40
N PHE A 116 12.42 2.12 22.13
CA PHE A 116 13.78 1.73 21.73
C PHE A 116 14.70 2.91 21.37
N LYS A 117 14.21 4.16 21.43
CA LYS A 117 14.95 5.38 21.04
C LYS A 117 15.55 5.31 19.64
N TYR A 118 14.94 4.53 18.75
CA TYR A 118 15.45 4.33 17.41
C TYR A 118 14.91 5.40 16.46
N THR A 119 15.68 6.49 16.31
CA THR A 119 15.27 7.70 15.58
C THR A 119 15.53 7.63 14.08
N ASN A 120 16.57 6.90 13.64
CA ASN A 120 16.99 6.86 12.23
C ASN A 120 15.86 6.50 11.23
N PRO A 121 14.93 5.58 11.54
CA PRO A 121 13.82 5.26 10.65
C PRO A 121 12.80 6.38 10.45
N LEU A 122 12.70 7.36 11.36
CA LEU A 122 11.67 8.41 11.28
C LEU A 122 11.74 9.20 9.96
N LEU A 123 12.94 9.51 9.49
CA LEU A 123 13.13 10.25 8.23
C LEU A 123 12.78 9.42 7.00
N ILE A 124 13.12 8.14 7.01
CA ILE A 124 12.80 7.25 5.88
C ILE A 124 11.28 7.00 5.85
N GLN A 125 10.68 6.82 7.02
CA GLN A 125 9.27 6.52 7.20
C GLN A 125 8.37 7.75 7.07
N SER A 126 8.94 8.96 7.08
CA SER A 126 8.18 10.16 6.70
C SER A 126 8.05 10.31 5.18
N ILE A 127 8.98 9.76 4.40
CA ILE A 127 9.05 9.95 2.94
C ILE A 127 8.46 8.76 2.17
N ILE A 128 8.90 7.53 2.46
CA ILE A 128 8.55 6.36 1.64
C ILE A 128 7.06 6.05 1.67
N PRO A 129 6.39 5.97 2.85
CA PRO A 129 4.95 5.75 2.90
C PRO A 129 4.17 6.87 2.23
N LEU A 130 4.65 8.11 2.32
CA LEU A 130 4.04 9.27 1.68
C LEU A 130 4.11 9.15 0.15
N LYS A 131 5.29 8.83 -0.40
CA LYS A 131 5.46 8.51 -1.83
C LYS A 131 4.53 7.36 -2.26
N GLY A 132 4.50 6.29 -1.48
CA GLY A 132 3.63 5.14 -1.74
C GLY A 132 2.15 5.50 -1.76
N ALA A 133 1.70 6.40 -0.89
CA ALA A 133 0.35 6.91 -0.89
C ALA A 133 0.03 7.65 -2.20
N PHE A 134 0.90 8.57 -2.65
CA PHE A 134 0.73 9.28 -3.92
C PHE A 134 0.79 8.37 -5.16
N GLU A 135 1.61 7.31 -5.11
CA GLU A 135 1.76 6.37 -6.22
C GLU A 135 0.72 5.24 -6.23
N SER A 136 -0.11 5.14 -5.19
CA SER A 136 -1.14 4.11 -5.07
C SER A 136 -2.16 4.18 -6.22
N ASN A 137 -2.64 3.01 -6.65
CA ASN A 137 -3.65 2.93 -7.72
C ASN A 137 -4.93 3.69 -7.34
N MET A 138 -5.32 3.65 -6.07
CA MET A 138 -6.45 4.40 -5.55
C MET A 138 -6.27 5.91 -5.71
N THR A 139 -5.08 6.44 -5.42
CA THR A 139 -4.79 7.87 -5.59
C THR A 139 -4.75 8.25 -7.06
N LYS A 140 -4.13 7.44 -7.91
CA LYS A 140 -4.12 7.67 -9.36
C LYS A 140 -5.53 7.78 -9.95
N ILE A 141 -6.43 6.89 -9.54
CA ILE A 141 -7.81 6.88 -10.06
C ILE A 141 -8.65 8.01 -9.48
N HIS A 142 -8.63 8.21 -8.17
CA HIS A 142 -9.61 9.06 -7.49
C HIS A 142 -9.11 10.46 -7.15
N LEU A 143 -7.79 10.66 -7.02
CA LEU A 143 -7.19 11.98 -6.81
C LEU A 143 -6.70 12.59 -8.12
N PHE A 144 -6.02 11.79 -8.96
CA PHE A 144 -5.48 12.27 -10.25
C PHE A 144 -6.42 12.03 -11.44
N GLY A 145 -7.56 11.38 -11.23
CA GLY A 145 -8.57 11.18 -12.28
C GLY A 145 -8.13 10.24 -13.42
N GLN A 146 -7.11 9.41 -13.21
CA GLN A 146 -6.64 8.50 -14.24
C GLN A 146 -7.68 7.41 -14.53
N PRO A 147 -7.90 7.05 -15.81
CA PRO A 147 -8.87 6.03 -16.17
C PRO A 147 -8.44 4.66 -15.62
N ALA A 148 -9.40 3.89 -15.09
CA ALA A 148 -9.18 2.57 -14.52
C ALA A 148 -9.00 1.48 -15.61
N VAL A 149 -7.99 1.65 -16.46
CA VAL A 149 -7.63 0.76 -17.57
C VAL A 149 -6.18 0.28 -17.43
N GLY A 150 -5.80 -0.76 -18.16
CA GLY A 150 -4.44 -1.32 -18.10
C GLY A 150 -4.06 -1.74 -16.69
N ASP A 151 -2.96 -1.20 -16.16
CA ASP A 151 -2.47 -1.50 -14.80
C ASP A 151 -3.32 -0.90 -13.67
N LEU A 152 -4.21 0.06 -13.98
CA LEU A 152 -5.18 0.63 -13.04
C LEU A 152 -6.54 -0.07 -13.09
N LYS A 153 -6.68 -1.11 -13.92
CA LYS A 153 -7.90 -1.92 -13.95
C LYS A 153 -8.00 -2.74 -12.66
N ARG A 154 -9.19 -2.79 -12.08
CA ARG A 154 -9.51 -3.65 -10.93
C ARG A 154 -9.67 -5.11 -11.37
N PRO A 155 -9.30 -6.09 -10.54
CA PRO A 155 -8.57 -5.95 -9.28
C PRO A 155 -7.14 -5.44 -9.52
N PHE A 156 -6.63 -4.63 -8.59
CA PHE A 156 -5.25 -4.16 -8.69
C PHE A 156 -4.28 -5.32 -8.52
N LYS A 157 -3.24 -5.35 -9.35
CA LYS A 157 -2.09 -6.22 -9.12
C LYS A 157 -1.53 -5.89 -7.73
N ALA A 158 -1.27 -6.93 -6.93
CA ALA A 158 -0.64 -6.76 -5.63
C ALA A 158 0.66 -5.97 -5.82
N ALA A 159 0.75 -4.79 -5.21
CA ALA A 159 2.01 -4.07 -5.15
C ALA A 159 2.98 -4.96 -4.37
N ALA A 160 4.15 -5.25 -4.94
CA ALA A 160 5.21 -5.95 -4.22
C ALA A 160 5.51 -5.14 -2.95
N GLY A 161 5.00 -5.63 -1.82
CA GLY A 161 5.11 -4.93 -0.55
C GLY A 161 6.59 -4.71 -0.22
N PHE A 162 6.90 -3.60 0.44
CA PHE A 162 8.26 -3.31 0.91
C PHE A 162 8.85 -4.48 1.75
N MET A 163 8.00 -5.23 2.45
CA MET A 163 8.39 -6.44 3.18
C MET A 163 8.72 -7.65 2.28
N SER A 164 8.06 -7.77 1.13
CA SER A 164 8.39 -8.76 0.08
C SER A 164 9.71 -8.41 -0.62
N GLY A 165 10.04 -7.11 -0.73
CA GLY A 165 11.34 -6.65 -1.24
C GLY A 165 12.52 -6.98 -0.31
N LEU A 166 12.28 -7.15 0.99
CA LEU A 166 13.28 -7.58 1.97
C LEU A 166 13.32 -9.11 2.13
N SER A 167 12.27 -9.84 1.70
CA SER A 167 12.14 -11.29 1.82
C SER A 167 12.14 -12.07 0.50
N GLY A 168 12.32 -11.43 -0.65
CA GLY A 168 12.66 -12.09 -1.92
C GLY A 168 11.64 -13.06 -2.53
N ALA A 169 10.35 -12.70 -2.62
CA ALA A 169 9.40 -13.50 -3.40
C ALA A 169 8.27 -12.68 -4.05
N ALA A 170 8.11 -12.82 -5.37
CA ALA A 170 6.94 -12.39 -6.13
C ALA A 170 6.61 -13.46 -7.19
N ALA A 171 5.35 -13.90 -7.26
CA ALA A 171 4.85 -14.87 -8.25
C ALA A 171 3.56 -14.35 -8.92
N SER A 172 3.35 -14.77 -10.17
CA SER A 172 2.51 -14.14 -11.21
C SER A 172 1.10 -14.73 -11.38
N ASP A 173 0.11 -13.86 -11.64
CA ASP A 173 -1.34 -14.17 -11.65
C ASP A 173 -1.93 -14.79 -12.94
N LYS A 174 -1.28 -14.74 -14.12
CA LYS A 174 -2.01 -15.06 -15.37
C LYS A 174 -2.20 -16.56 -15.64
N ALA A 175 -1.32 -17.41 -15.12
CA ALA A 175 -1.46 -18.88 -15.21
C ALA A 175 -2.39 -19.44 -14.13
N ALA A 176 -2.50 -18.75 -12.99
CA ALA A 176 -3.34 -19.16 -11.87
C ALA A 176 -4.84 -18.98 -12.17
N VAL A 177 -5.21 -17.92 -12.90
CA VAL A 177 -6.60 -17.63 -13.26
C VAL A 177 -7.19 -18.69 -14.19
N THR A 178 -6.48 -19.09 -15.25
CA THR A 178 -6.98 -20.09 -16.21
C THR A 178 -7.07 -21.51 -15.60
N ALA A 179 -6.20 -21.83 -14.64
CA ALA A 179 -6.24 -23.09 -13.91
C ALA A 179 -7.46 -23.16 -12.97
N ALA A 180 -7.83 -22.03 -12.33
CA ALA A 180 -8.99 -21.95 -11.45
C ALA A 180 -10.33 -22.03 -12.23
N GLU A 181 -10.40 -21.46 -13.44
CA GLU A 181 -11.60 -21.55 -14.29
C GLU A 181 -11.84 -22.95 -14.85
N THR A 182 -10.77 -23.70 -15.16
CA THR A 182 -10.85 -25.08 -15.66
C THR A 182 -11.29 -26.07 -14.56
N ALA A 183 -11.07 -25.72 -13.28
CA ALA A 183 -11.40 -26.58 -12.13
C ALA A 183 -12.89 -26.58 -11.72
N GLY A 184 -13.76 -25.80 -12.39
CA GLY A 184 -15.21 -26.05 -12.43
C GLY A 184 -15.94 -26.15 -11.08
N ARG A 185 -15.67 -25.28 -10.09
CA ARG A 185 -16.41 -25.27 -8.82
C ARG A 185 -17.08 -23.92 -8.58
N GLY A 186 -18.38 -23.90 -8.84
CA GLY A 186 -19.29 -22.77 -8.70
C GLY A 186 -19.27 -22.17 -7.29
N GLY A 187 -19.35 -20.84 -7.27
CA GLY A 187 -19.14 -20.02 -6.09
C GLY A 187 -20.13 -20.22 -4.95
N VAL A 188 -19.63 -20.00 -3.74
CA VAL A 188 -20.44 -19.84 -2.53
C VAL A 188 -20.76 -18.34 -2.40
N LYS A 189 -22.06 -18.01 -2.43
CA LYS A 189 -22.57 -16.70 -2.02
C LYS A 189 -22.46 -16.61 -0.49
N GLU A 190 -21.78 -15.60 0.03
CA GLU A 190 -21.89 -15.24 1.45
C GLU A 190 -22.90 -14.10 1.58
N GLU A 191 -23.92 -14.33 2.42
CA GLU A 191 -24.90 -13.34 2.91
C GLU A 191 -24.26 -12.32 3.86
#